data_AF-X6M3N2-F1
#
_entry.id   AF-X6M3N2-F1
#
_cell.length_a   1.000
_cell.length_b   1.000
_cell.length_c   1.000
_cell.angle_alpha   90.00
_cell.angle_beta   90.00
_cell.angle_gamma   90.00
#
_symmetry.space_group_name_H-M   'P 1'
#
loop_
_entity.id
_entity.type
_entity.pdbx_description
1 polymer ?
#
loop_
_entity_poly.entity_id
_entity_poly.type
_entity_poly.pdbx_seq_one_letter_code
_entity_poly.pdbx_strand_id
1 'polypeptide(L)'
;MIFELATGDYLFDPKADEKGFYGRDEDHLALIAELCGPFPLEVTQHGRVASQYFDAEGYFRNIPKLDYWPLYDVLHQKYKFRSQDAKDFAHFLACMLQVDPSKRASAKQMLIHPWLHITAKDKNGCVVCVC
;
A
#
# COMPACT_ATOMS: atom_id res chain seq x y z
N MET A 1 4.75 1.20 8.78
CA MET A 1 4.37 0.87 10.17
C MET A 1 3.53 -0.40 10.29
N ILE A 2 2.21 -0.45 10.04
CA ILE A 2 1.44 -1.70 10.32
C ILE A 2 1.90 -2.89 9.46
N PHE A 3 2.11 -2.67 8.16
CA PHE A 3 2.66 -3.69 7.28
C PHE A 3 4.02 -4.19 7.76
N GLU A 4 4.93 -3.27 8.04
CA GLU A 4 6.29 -3.54 8.53
C GLU A 4 6.30 -4.29 9.87
N LEU A 5 5.39 -3.98 10.79
CA LEU A 5 5.26 -4.75 12.03
C LEU A 5 4.82 -6.19 11.78
N ALA A 6 4.01 -6.43 10.75
CA ALA A 6 3.52 -7.76 10.41
C ALA A 6 4.52 -8.58 9.57
N THR A 7 5.38 -7.93 8.78
CA THR A 7 6.25 -8.60 7.80
C THR A 7 7.75 -8.45 8.08
N GLY A 8 8.16 -7.45 8.85
CA GLY A 8 9.56 -7.05 9.06
C GLY A 8 10.16 -6.15 7.97
N ASP A 9 9.41 -5.86 6.90
CA ASP A 9 9.89 -5.12 5.73
C ASP A 9 9.16 -3.78 5.56
N TYR A 10 9.84 -2.79 4.95
CA TYR A 10 9.16 -1.58 4.50
C TYR A 10 8.14 -1.90 3.41
N LEU A 11 7.00 -1.23 3.46
CA LEU A 11 5.97 -1.35 2.43
C LEU A 11 6.42 -0.74 1.10
N PHE A 12 7.09 0.41 1.17
CA PHE A 12 7.70 1.09 0.03
C PHE A 12 9.16 1.38 0.39
N ASP A 13 10.09 0.87 -0.42
CA ASP A 13 11.53 1.09 -0.29
C ASP A 13 12.06 1.67 -1.61
N PRO A 14 11.83 2.97 -1.86
CA PRO A 14 12.11 3.56 -3.15
C PRO A 14 13.59 3.73 -3.40
N LYS A 15 14.01 3.44 -4.63
CA LYS A 15 15.39 3.48 -5.11
C LYS A 15 15.52 4.47 -6.26
N ALA A 16 16.59 5.25 -6.26
CA ALA A 16 16.94 6.02 -7.44
C ALA A 16 17.46 5.07 -8.51
N ASP A 17 17.06 5.27 -9.76
CA ASP A 17 17.64 4.52 -10.87
C ASP A 17 19.14 4.84 -11.00
N GLU A 18 19.97 3.81 -11.07
CA GLU A 18 21.43 3.96 -11.17
C GLU A 18 21.84 4.67 -12.47
N LYS A 19 21.01 4.57 -13.51
CA LYS A 19 21.24 5.21 -14.82
C LYS A 19 20.65 6.62 -14.91
N GLY A 20 19.95 7.07 -13.87
CA GLY A 20 19.39 8.42 -13.77
C GLY A 20 18.15 8.66 -14.62
N PHE A 21 17.43 7.63 -15.07
CA PHE A 21 16.19 7.82 -15.85
C PHE A 21 15.04 8.37 -15.00
N TYR A 22 14.98 7.98 -13.73
CA TYR A 22 14.00 8.49 -12.78
C TYR A 22 14.61 8.64 -11.39
N GLY A 23 14.09 9.60 -10.64
CA GLY A 23 14.52 9.88 -9.26
C GLY A 23 13.82 9.00 -8.24
N ARG A 24 14.30 9.05 -7.00
CA ARG A 24 13.73 8.30 -5.87
C ARG A 24 12.25 8.63 -5.63
N ASP A 25 11.85 9.88 -5.81
CA ASP A 25 10.45 10.29 -5.60
C ASP A 25 9.51 9.71 -6.68
N GLU A 26 9.99 9.61 -7.91
CA GLU A 26 9.20 9.03 -9.01
C GLU A 26 9.05 7.52 -8.85
N ASP A 27 10.12 6.83 -8.46
CA ASP A 27 10.08 5.42 -8.07
C ASP A 27 9.10 5.18 -6.90
N HIS A 28 9.11 6.06 -5.90
CA HIS A 28 8.18 5.96 -4.79
C HIS A 28 6.72 6.10 -5.24
N LEU A 29 6.42 7.03 -6.14
CA LEU A 29 5.08 7.17 -6.70
C LEU A 29 4.69 5.94 -7.55
N ALA A 30 5.62 5.38 -8.33
CA ALA A 30 5.38 4.16 -9.09
C ALA A 30 5.07 2.97 -8.18
N LEU A 31 5.85 2.76 -7.11
CA LEU A 31 5.57 1.71 -6.12
C LEU A 31 4.19 1.84 -5.47
N ILE A 32 3.77 3.08 -5.17
CA ILE A 32 2.41 3.34 -4.69
C ILE A 32 1.38 2.94 -5.74
N ALA A 33 1.58 3.30 -7.01
CA ALA A 33 0.67 2.99 -8.10
C ALA A 33 0.58 1.48 -8.39
N GLU A 34 1.70 0.76 -8.37
CA GLU A 34 1.78 -0.68 -8.59
C GLU A 34 1.01 -1.48 -7.53
N LEU A 35 1.06 -1.01 -6.29
CA LEU A 35 0.42 -1.67 -5.15
C LEU A 35 -1.04 -1.26 -4.97
N CYS A 36 -1.32 0.05 -5.05
CA CYS A 36 -2.61 0.65 -4.68
C CYS A 36 -3.51 0.97 -5.89
N GLY A 37 -2.99 0.85 -7.11
CA GLY A 37 -3.65 1.25 -8.34
C GLY A 37 -3.30 2.66 -8.80
N PRO A 38 -3.74 3.05 -10.00
CA PRO A 38 -3.38 4.32 -10.62
C PRO A 38 -3.90 5.52 -9.82
N PHE A 39 -3.15 6.62 -9.87
CA PHE A 39 -3.59 7.89 -9.29
C PHE A 39 -4.75 8.48 -10.10
N PRO A 40 -5.82 8.98 -9.45
CA PRO A 40 -6.86 9.74 -10.13
C PRO A 40 -6.30 11.01 -10.77
N LEU A 41 -6.90 11.44 -11.88
CA LEU A 41 -6.47 12.63 -12.61
C LEU A 41 -6.49 13.89 -11.73
N GLU A 42 -7.45 13.97 -10.81
CA GLU A 42 -7.55 15.09 -9.88
C GLU A 42 -6.29 15.19 -9.00
N VAL A 43 -5.72 14.06 -8.60
CA VAL A 43 -4.49 14.04 -7.78
C VAL A 43 -3.26 14.38 -8.64
N THR A 44 -3.18 13.84 -9.85
CA THR A 44 -2.03 14.06 -10.74
C THR A 44 -1.97 15.47 -11.34
N GLN A 45 -3.09 16.21 -11.36
CA GLN A 45 -3.12 17.57 -11.91
C GLN A 45 -3.08 18.70 -10.86
N HIS A 46 -3.54 18.47 -9.62
CA HIS A 46 -3.64 19.54 -8.62
C HIS A 46 -2.44 19.63 -7.66
N GLY A 47 -1.50 18.68 -7.71
CA GLY A 47 -0.31 18.73 -6.86
C GLY A 47 0.67 19.82 -7.28
N ARG A 48 1.23 20.55 -6.31
CA ARG A 48 2.18 21.67 -6.54
C ARG A 48 3.36 21.32 -7.45
N VAL A 49 3.81 20.06 -7.40
CA VAL A 49 4.94 19.54 -8.18
C VAL A 49 4.51 18.41 -9.12
N ALA A 50 3.20 18.18 -9.28
CA ALA A 50 2.70 17.00 -9.98
C ALA A 50 3.10 16.99 -11.47
N SER A 51 3.18 18.16 -12.11
CA SER A 51 3.64 18.31 -13.50
C SER A 51 5.08 17.82 -13.74
N GLN A 52 5.89 17.66 -12.68
CA GLN A 52 7.24 17.10 -12.77
C GLN A 52 7.23 15.57 -12.95
N TYR A 53 6.20 14.90 -12.46
CA TYR A 53 6.10 13.43 -12.43
C TYR A 53 5.07 12.89 -13.42
N PHE A 54 4.00 13.65 -13.67
CA PHE A 54 2.88 13.22 -14.52
C PHE A 54 2.73 14.09 -15.78
N ASP A 55 2.23 13.48 -16.85
CA ASP A 55 1.77 14.17 -18.06
C ASP A 55 0.33 14.73 -17.91
N ALA A 56 -0.23 15.29 -18.99
CA ALA A 56 -1.56 15.90 -18.96
C ALA A 56 -2.68 14.85 -18.85
N GLU A 57 -2.38 13.62 -19.26
CA GLU A 57 -3.25 12.47 -19.23
C GLU A 57 -3.19 11.73 -17.87
N GLY A 58 -2.20 12.06 -17.03
CA GLY A 58 -2.02 11.50 -15.69
C GLY A 58 -1.07 10.30 -15.62
N TYR A 59 -0.34 9.99 -16.69
CA TYR A 59 0.68 8.94 -16.71
C TYR A 59 2.04 9.45 -16.25
N PHE A 60 2.88 8.52 -15.77
CA PHE A 60 4.25 8.82 -15.39
C PHE A 60 5.09 9.23 -16.60
N ARG A 61 5.93 10.26 -16.43
CA ARG A 61 6.77 10.78 -17.51
C ARG A 61 7.95 9.87 -17.85
N ASN A 62 8.66 9.37 -16.84
CA ASN A 62 9.90 8.63 -17.06
C ASN A 62 9.76 7.12 -16.78
N ILE A 63 8.62 6.68 -16.24
CA ILE A 63 8.34 5.27 -15.94
C ILE A 63 7.24 4.76 -16.90
N PRO A 64 7.62 4.16 -18.05
CA PRO A 64 6.66 3.79 -19.09
C PRO A 64 5.84 2.53 -18.77
N LYS A 65 6.29 1.72 -17.81
CA LYS A 65 5.65 0.46 -17.45
C LYS A 65 5.62 0.32 -15.92
N LEU A 66 4.44 -0.01 -15.41
CA LEU A 66 4.20 -0.37 -14.01
C LEU A 66 3.90 -1.86 -13.94
N ASP A 67 4.52 -2.55 -12.98
CA ASP A 67 4.29 -3.96 -12.72
C ASP A 67 3.38 -4.12 -11.51
N TYR A 68 2.07 -4.16 -11.77
CA TYR A 68 1.06 -4.23 -10.71
C TYR A 68 1.17 -5.52 -9.91
N TRP A 69 1.29 -5.38 -8.58
CA TRP A 69 1.30 -6.49 -7.64
C TRP A 69 0.40 -6.18 -6.45
N PRO A 70 -0.89 -6.58 -6.49
CA PRO A 70 -1.85 -6.23 -5.46
C PRO A 70 -1.44 -6.71 -4.07
N LEU A 71 -1.83 -5.95 -3.04
CA LEU A 71 -1.44 -6.21 -1.65
C LEU A 71 -1.80 -7.63 -1.17
N TYR A 72 -2.94 -8.17 -1.61
CA TYR A 72 -3.30 -9.57 -1.32
C TYR A 72 -2.25 -10.55 -1.84
N ASP A 73 -1.83 -10.39 -3.10
CA ASP A 73 -0.86 -11.27 -3.73
C ASP A 73 0.52 -11.12 -3.09
N VAL A 74 0.91 -9.91 -2.72
CA VAL A 74 2.14 -9.69 -1.94
C VAL A 74 2.08 -10.47 -0.63
N LEU A 75 1.01 -10.32 0.16
CA LEU A 75 0.87 -11.00 1.45
C LEU A 75 0.80 -12.53 1.31
N HIS A 76 0.03 -13.02 0.34
CA HIS A 76 -0.20 -14.45 0.15
C HIS A 76 0.99 -15.14 -0.53
N GLN A 77 1.51 -14.57 -1.61
CA GLN A 77 2.53 -15.21 -2.44
C GLN A 77 3.94 -14.96 -1.90
N LYS A 78 4.28 -13.74 -1.48
CA LYS A 78 5.62 -13.41 -0.94
C LYS A 78 5.74 -13.83 0.53
N TYR A 79 4.83 -13.36 1.38
CA TYR A 79 4.90 -13.58 2.83
C TYR A 79 4.19 -14.85 3.32
N LYS A 80 3.58 -15.62 2.42
CA LYS A 80 2.95 -16.92 2.72
C LYS A 80 1.83 -16.85 3.77
N PHE A 81 1.15 -15.71 3.85
CA PHE A 81 -0.03 -15.59 4.70
C PHE A 81 -1.10 -16.57 4.20
N ARG A 82 -1.90 -17.12 5.11
CA ARG A 82 -3.06 -17.93 4.72
C ARG A 82 -4.01 -17.05 3.90
N SER A 83 -4.68 -17.63 2.90
CA SER A 83 -5.49 -16.85 1.96
C SER A 83 -6.52 -15.95 2.67
N GLN A 84 -7.19 -16.44 3.72
CA GLN A 84 -8.16 -15.63 4.46
C GLN A 84 -7.49 -14.50 5.24
N ASP A 85 -6.43 -14.80 6.01
CA ASP A 85 -5.72 -13.80 6.81
C ASP A 85 -5.10 -12.70 5.90
N ALA A 86 -4.61 -13.09 4.72
CA ALA A 86 -4.12 -12.17 3.68
C ALA A 86 -5.24 -11.27 3.14
N LYS A 87 -6.44 -11.80 2.86
CA LYS A 87 -7.59 -11.01 2.38
C LYS A 87 -8.03 -9.98 3.41
N ASP A 88 -8.21 -10.42 4.66
CA ASP A 88 -8.72 -9.56 5.73
C ASP A 88 -7.70 -8.45 6.06
N PHE A 89 -6.41 -8.78 6.08
CA PHE A 89 -5.35 -7.80 6.30
C PHE A 89 -5.17 -6.85 5.11
N ALA A 90 -5.20 -7.36 3.87
CA ALA A 90 -5.14 -6.53 2.67
C ALA A 90 -6.31 -5.54 2.62
N HIS A 91 -7.53 -5.97 2.95
CA HIS A 91 -8.71 -5.09 3.01
C HIS A 91 -8.51 -3.97 4.04
N PHE A 92 -8.07 -4.33 5.26
CA PHE A 92 -7.77 -3.35 6.31
C PHE A 92 -6.75 -2.29 5.85
N LEU A 93 -5.64 -2.73 5.26
CA LEU A 93 -4.59 -1.84 4.77
C LEU A 93 -5.06 -1.00 3.57
N ALA A 94 -5.82 -1.57 2.63
CA ALA A 94 -6.31 -0.88 1.44
C ALA A 94 -7.20 0.33 1.78
N CYS A 95 -7.98 0.26 2.87
CA CYS A 95 -8.76 1.40 3.36
C CYS A 95 -7.87 2.58 3.80
N MET A 96 -6.68 2.30 4.33
CA MET A 96 -5.71 3.31 4.78
C MET A 96 -4.77 3.79 3.66
N LEU A 97 -4.56 2.96 2.63
CA LEU A 97 -3.64 3.22 1.51
C LEU A 97 -4.33 3.83 0.28
N GLN A 98 -5.55 4.39 0.44
CA GLN A 98 -6.22 5.09 -0.66
C GLN A 98 -5.36 6.24 -1.17
N VAL A 99 -5.06 6.20 -2.49
CA VAL A 99 -4.30 7.22 -3.21
C VAL A 99 -5.01 8.56 -3.23
N ASP A 100 -6.33 8.55 -3.38
CA ASP A 100 -7.18 9.74 -3.17
C ASP A 100 -7.34 10.00 -1.66
N PRO A 101 -6.80 11.11 -1.12
CA PRO A 101 -6.93 11.42 0.30
C PRO A 101 -8.37 11.56 0.76
N SER A 102 -9.29 11.97 -0.13
CA SER A 102 -10.71 12.19 0.19
C SER A 102 -11.46 10.88 0.44
N LYS A 103 -10.96 9.78 -0.12
CA LYS A 103 -11.52 8.43 0.03
C LYS A 103 -10.83 7.62 1.12
N ARG A 104 -9.72 8.13 1.67
CA ARG A 104 -8.93 7.44 2.68
C ARG A 104 -9.69 7.35 4.00
N ALA A 105 -9.78 6.15 4.56
CA ALA A 105 -10.47 5.94 5.82
C ALA A 105 -9.76 6.68 6.96
N SER A 106 -10.54 7.37 7.78
CA SER A 106 -10.04 7.98 9.01
C SER A 106 -9.67 6.93 10.05
N ALA A 107 -8.74 7.26 10.95
CA ALA A 107 -8.37 6.37 12.06
C ALA A 107 -9.60 5.93 12.88
N LYS A 108 -10.56 6.83 13.13
CA LYS A 108 -11.81 6.52 13.84
C LYS A 108 -12.64 5.45 13.12
N GLN A 109 -12.74 5.51 11.79
CA GLN A 109 -13.42 4.47 11.00
C GLN A 109 -12.65 3.15 11.03
N MET A 110 -11.32 3.19 11.05
CA MET A 110 -10.51 1.98 11.10
C MET A 110 -10.59 1.25 12.44
N LEU A 111 -10.88 1.94 13.56
CA LEU A 111 -11.03 1.30 14.88
C LEU A 111 -12.15 0.25 14.95
N ILE A 112 -13.19 0.41 14.12
CA ILE A 112 -14.33 -0.53 14.06
C ILE A 112 -14.14 -1.61 12.99
N HIS A 113 -12.99 -1.63 12.32
CA HIS A 113 -12.75 -2.58 11.25
C HIS A 113 -12.64 -4.02 11.80
N PRO A 114 -13.33 -5.01 11.21
CA PRO A 114 -13.38 -6.38 11.75
C PRO A 114 -12.02 -7.03 11.99
N TRP A 115 -11.01 -6.69 11.18
CA TRP A 115 -9.64 -7.18 11.34
C TRP A 115 -9.00 -6.85 12.70
N LEU A 116 -9.41 -5.76 13.37
CA LEU A 116 -8.92 -5.41 14.70
C LEU A 116 -9.67 -6.12 15.84
N HIS A 117 -10.78 -6.79 15.55
CA HIS A 117 -11.56 -7.49 16.56
C HIS A 117 -10.91 -8.83 16.90
N ILE A 118 -10.35 -8.94 18.10
CA ILE A 118 -9.74 -10.18 18.58
C ILE A 118 -10.81 -11.26 18.74
N THR A 119 -10.70 -12.33 17.96
CA THR A 119 -11.59 -13.48 18.05
C THR A 119 -11.04 -14.55 19.01
N ALA A 120 -11.88 -15.53 19.36
CA ALA A 120 -11.44 -16.67 20.17
C ALA A 120 -10.31 -17.48 19.50
N LYS A 121 -10.30 -17.53 18.16
CA LYS A 121 -9.24 -18.18 17.37
C LYS A 121 -7.87 -17.52 17.61
N ASP A 122 -7.85 -16.20 17.70
CA ASP A 122 -6.61 -15.42 17.88
C ASP A 122 -6.05 -15.59 19.29
N LYS A 123 -6.93 -15.69 20.30
CA LYS A 123 -6.54 -15.99 21.68
C LYS A 123 -5.90 -17.37 21.82
N ASN A 124 -6.44 -18.36 21.12
CA ASN A 124 -5.95 -19.74 21.20
C ASN A 124 -4.63 -19.97 20.47
N GLY A 125 -4.24 -19.06 19.56
CA GLY A 125 -2.95 -19.09 18.86
C GLY A 125 -1.87 -18.22 19.53
N CYS A 126 -2.23 -17.43 20.54
CA CYS A 126 -1.31 -16.51 21.19
C CYS A 126 -0.60 -17.20 22.37
N VAL A 127 0.69 -17.52 22.19
CA VAL A 127 1.54 -18.11 23.24
C VAL A 127 1.77 -17.14 24.42
N VAL A 128 1.37 -15.88 24.28
CA VAL A 128 1.54 -14.79 25.25
C VAL A 128 0.29 -14.57 26.11
N CYS A 129 -0.84 -15.20 25.79
CA CYS A 129 -2.09 -15.07 26.55
C CYS A 129 -2.24 -16.09 27.70
N VAL A 130 -1.13 -16.62 28.22
CA VAL A 130 -1.10 -17.45 29.44
C VAL A 130 -0.28 -16.73 30.52
N CYS A 131 -0.80 -15.60 31.00
CA CYS A 131 -0.41 -14.96 32.26
C CYS A 131 -1.67 -14.36 32.89
#